data_AF-A0A089J1S3-F1
#
_entry.id   AF-A0A089J1S3-F1
#
_cell.length_a   1.000
_cell.length_b   1.000
_cell.length_c   1.000
_cell.angle_alpha   90.00
_cell.angle_beta   90.00
_cell.angle_gamma   90.00
#
_symmetry.space_group_name_H-M   'P 1'
#
loop_
_entity.id
_entity.type
_entity.pdbx_description
1 polymer ?
#
loop_
_entity_poly.entity_id
_entity_poly.type
_entity_poly.pdbx_seq_one_letter_code
_entity_poly.pdbx_strand_id
1 'polypeptide(L)'
;MSIDLINLRDISQRCSARELADIVLEIYFTSNEISFPINIFKILSDFSIHYQFLPFDDLEGVYSPESEGLVATVGINSKRPYERQRFTAAHELCHHIKDYSVRVSPTNSKDPIERFADEFAGNLLAPERYILQLAKQFENSEGYLEDDDVLRISLVFGVSFMSLYWRFINLKKIKVLPSKKFFTKYQPFKKIESLGLNRLDRVFLRNIINSYSYVPLMDTSPDWYKLKNHLIYNDGRIEGLDLDINTVSEICTDLRIHKRESKYFNEFKDNKNIIETVGHYFVCNQIFRAQTFPNRYELKELHKLLFKLSPDPDLSGEFRTIDNEITGAQIQTVYHGKIEEELYFLDKEIDVLMEKIDQSSFSDVLEKAVVIHHRLTQIHPFTDGNGRLSRAVMNWILKRKNLPPIYVEVSKKQEYLALLLDADKGDTSGLVNFFLEILLKNMVISNANLRMIQHDEAVG
;
A
#
# COMPACT_ATOMS: atom_id res chain seq x y z
N MET A 1 8.43 -23.22 -6.35
CA MET A 1 8.31 -23.92 -7.64
C MET A 1 9.52 -23.51 -8.46
N SER A 2 10.35 -24.44 -8.93
CA SER A 2 11.45 -24.07 -9.83
C SER A 2 10.89 -24.02 -11.24
N ILE A 3 10.74 -22.82 -11.79
CA ILE A 3 10.28 -22.62 -13.16
C ILE A 3 11.46 -22.91 -14.08
N ASP A 4 11.32 -23.88 -14.99
CA ASP A 4 12.35 -24.19 -15.98
C ASP A 4 12.37 -23.11 -17.08
N LEU A 5 13.04 -22.00 -16.76
CA LEU A 5 13.16 -20.84 -17.65
C LEU A 5 13.91 -21.16 -18.94
N ILE A 6 14.82 -22.14 -18.93
CA ILE A 6 15.59 -22.52 -20.12
C ILE A 6 14.64 -23.14 -21.15
N ASN A 7 13.82 -24.10 -20.72
CA ASN A 7 12.83 -24.71 -21.59
C ASN A 7 11.76 -23.70 -22.04
N LEU A 8 11.28 -22.86 -21.12
CA LEU A 8 10.29 -21.83 -21.45
C LEU A 8 10.81 -20.83 -22.49
N ARG A 9 12.10 -20.47 -22.42
CA ARG A 9 12.77 -19.62 -23.42
C ARG A 9 12.79 -20.26 -24.80
N ASP A 10 13.13 -21.54 -24.91
CA ASP A 10 13.13 -22.25 -26.21
C ASP A 10 11.72 -22.31 -26.82
N ILE A 11 10.72 -22.66 -26.00
CA ILE A 11 9.30 -22.67 -26.41
C ILE A 11 8.86 -21.30 -26.90
N SER A 12 9.23 -20.23 -26.19
CA SER A 12 8.83 -18.85 -26.53
C SER A 12 9.27 -18.40 -27.93
N GLN A 13 10.29 -19.03 -28.53
CA GLN A 13 10.74 -18.72 -29.89
C GLN A 13 9.87 -19.37 -30.98
N ARG A 14 9.00 -20.32 -30.63
CA ARG A 14 8.25 -21.14 -31.58
C ARG A 14 6.73 -21.02 -31.46
N CYS A 15 6.24 -20.14 -30.59
CA CYS A 15 4.81 -19.96 -30.35
C CYS A 15 4.37 -18.50 -30.57
N SER A 16 3.08 -18.31 -30.82
CA SER A 16 2.43 -17.01 -30.80
C SER A 16 2.39 -16.42 -29.39
N ALA A 17 2.11 -15.12 -29.28
CA ALA A 17 2.00 -14.44 -28.00
C ALA A 17 0.86 -14.99 -27.13
N ARG A 18 -0.25 -15.39 -27.75
CA ARG A 18 -1.36 -16.08 -27.09
C ARG A 18 -0.94 -17.44 -26.54
N GLU A 19 -0.32 -18.28 -27.38
CA GLU A 19 0.13 -19.62 -26.96
C GLU A 19 1.16 -19.51 -25.82
N LEU A 20 2.07 -18.54 -25.88
CA LEU A 20 3.03 -18.30 -24.79
C LEU A 20 2.31 -17.93 -23.48
N ALA A 21 1.31 -17.05 -23.54
CA ALA A 21 0.53 -16.67 -22.36
C ALA A 21 -0.20 -17.87 -21.75
N ASP A 22 -0.84 -18.70 -22.57
CA ASP A 22 -1.52 -19.91 -22.12
C ASP A 22 -0.52 -20.89 -21.46
N ILE A 23 0.65 -21.12 -22.08
CA ILE A 23 1.72 -21.96 -21.52
C ILE A 23 2.24 -21.43 -20.19
N VAL A 24 2.46 -20.12 -20.07
CA VAL A 24 2.90 -19.50 -18.80
C VAL A 24 1.87 -19.71 -17.70
N LEU A 25 0.58 -19.57 -18.01
CA LEU A 25 -0.49 -19.82 -17.03
C LEU A 25 -0.59 -21.30 -16.66
N GLU A 26 -0.46 -22.21 -17.62
CA GLU A 26 -0.45 -23.66 -17.36
C GLU A 26 0.71 -24.05 -16.44
N ILE A 27 1.92 -23.56 -16.71
CA ILE A 27 3.09 -23.81 -15.87
C ILE A 27 2.87 -23.22 -14.47
N TYR A 28 2.44 -21.96 -14.38
CA TYR A 28 2.33 -21.26 -13.10
C TYR A 28 1.20 -21.82 -12.21
N PHE A 29 0.08 -22.21 -12.81
CA PHE A 29 -1.09 -22.74 -12.12
C PHE A 29 -1.19 -24.28 -12.22
N THR A 30 -0.11 -25.01 -12.53
CA THR A 30 -0.16 -26.48 -12.72
C THR A 30 -0.83 -27.23 -11.55
N SER A 31 -0.63 -26.76 -10.32
CA SER A 31 -1.15 -27.40 -9.10
C SER A 31 -2.26 -26.61 -8.39
N ASN A 32 -2.72 -25.50 -8.98
CA ASN A 32 -3.67 -24.59 -8.35
C ASN A 32 -4.74 -24.16 -9.34
N GLU A 33 -5.95 -23.90 -8.87
CA GLU A 33 -6.94 -23.25 -9.74
C GLU A 33 -6.49 -21.82 -10.07
N ILE A 34 -6.67 -21.44 -11.34
CA ILE A 34 -6.44 -20.06 -11.77
C ILE A 34 -7.47 -19.14 -11.13
N SER A 35 -6.98 -18.06 -10.51
CA SER A 35 -7.82 -17.03 -9.90
C SER A 35 -7.68 -15.71 -10.63
N PHE A 36 -8.81 -15.03 -10.86
CA PHE A 36 -8.85 -13.69 -11.46
C PHE A 36 -9.24 -12.63 -10.41
N PRO A 37 -8.69 -11.40 -10.48
CA PRO A 37 -7.67 -10.96 -11.42
C PRO A 37 -6.30 -11.60 -11.13
N ILE A 38 -5.54 -11.94 -12.19
CA ILE A 38 -4.22 -12.57 -12.04
C ILE A 38 -3.26 -11.67 -11.26
N ASN A 39 -2.62 -12.20 -10.22
CA ASN A 39 -1.60 -11.46 -9.48
C ASN A 39 -0.27 -11.48 -10.23
N ILE A 40 -0.13 -10.58 -11.21
CA ILE A 40 1.08 -10.47 -12.04
C ILE A 40 2.33 -10.12 -11.23
N PHE A 41 2.20 -9.36 -10.14
CA PHE A 41 3.33 -9.01 -9.29
C PHE A 41 3.88 -10.23 -8.54
N LYS A 42 2.99 -11.14 -8.13
CA LYS A 42 3.41 -12.43 -7.59
C LYS A 42 4.09 -13.30 -8.65
N ILE A 43 3.56 -13.33 -9.88
CA ILE A 43 4.21 -14.04 -10.99
C ILE A 43 5.62 -13.49 -11.21
N LEU A 44 5.81 -12.16 -11.30
CA LEU A 44 7.13 -11.54 -11.42
C LEU A 44 8.07 -12.00 -10.28
N SER A 45 7.61 -11.93 -9.03
CA SER A 45 8.41 -12.35 -7.88
C SER A 45 8.78 -13.83 -7.91
N ASP A 46 7.86 -14.71 -8.32
CA ASP A 46 8.11 -16.15 -8.40
C ASP A 46 9.03 -16.52 -9.59
N PHE A 47 9.11 -15.64 -10.60
CA PHE A 47 10.11 -15.67 -11.67
C PHE A 47 11.45 -15.03 -11.27
N SER A 48 11.65 -14.70 -9.99
CA SER A 48 12.84 -14.02 -9.47
C SER A 48 13.10 -12.63 -10.10
N ILE A 49 12.03 -11.95 -10.52
CA ILE A 49 12.09 -10.60 -11.06
C ILE A 49 11.67 -9.60 -9.97
N HIS A 50 12.56 -8.67 -9.65
CA HIS A 50 12.25 -7.57 -8.75
C HIS A 50 11.57 -6.45 -9.54
N TYR A 51 10.51 -5.84 -9.01
CA TYR A 51 9.87 -4.69 -9.65
C TYR A 51 9.95 -3.43 -8.80
N GLN A 52 10.04 -2.28 -9.48
CA GLN A 52 10.12 -0.97 -8.85
C GLN A 52 9.20 0.02 -9.56
N PHE A 53 8.52 0.85 -8.77
CA PHE A 53 7.71 1.94 -9.29
C PHE A 53 8.56 3.20 -9.43
N LEU A 54 8.62 3.76 -10.64
CA LEU A 54 9.40 4.94 -10.96
C LEU A 54 8.54 5.96 -11.72
N PRO A 55 8.67 7.27 -11.43
CA PRO A 55 7.82 8.29 -12.02
C PRO A 55 8.29 8.71 -13.43
N PHE A 56 8.28 7.80 -14.40
CA PHE A 56 8.72 8.08 -15.77
C PHE A 56 7.82 9.12 -16.47
N ASP A 57 8.41 9.95 -17.34
CA ASP A 57 7.65 10.92 -18.15
C ASP A 57 7.17 10.29 -19.47
N ASP A 58 8.08 9.73 -20.26
CA ASP A 58 7.77 9.23 -21.63
C ASP A 58 7.75 7.70 -21.77
N LEU A 59 7.98 6.97 -20.66
CA LEU A 59 8.09 5.51 -20.64
C LEU A 59 6.93 4.85 -19.90
N GLU A 60 6.51 3.69 -20.40
CA GLU A 60 5.53 2.84 -19.70
C GLU A 60 6.24 1.92 -18.69
N GLY A 61 7.40 1.38 -19.07
CA GLY A 61 8.20 0.47 -18.28
C GLY A 61 9.61 0.29 -18.85
N VAL A 62 10.43 -0.42 -18.08
CA VAL A 62 11.80 -0.81 -18.43
C VAL A 62 12.05 -2.21 -17.91
N TYR A 63 12.68 -3.05 -18.72
CA TYR A 63 13.19 -4.35 -18.28
C TYR A 63 14.71 -4.40 -18.35
N SER A 64 15.33 -4.88 -17.28
CA SER A 64 16.75 -5.20 -17.20
C SER A 64 16.92 -6.67 -16.83
N PRO A 65 17.64 -7.48 -17.64
CA PRO A 65 17.93 -8.86 -17.30
C PRO A 65 18.91 -8.97 -16.12
N GLU A 66 19.06 -10.19 -15.62
CA GLU A 66 20.08 -10.53 -14.63
C GLU A 66 21.48 -10.35 -15.23
N SER A 67 22.41 -9.80 -14.45
CA SER A 67 23.83 -9.66 -14.78
C SER A 67 24.70 -9.91 -13.54
N GLU A 68 26.03 -9.93 -13.66
CA GLU A 68 26.92 -10.28 -12.54
C GLU A 68 26.60 -9.49 -11.26
N GLY A 69 26.02 -10.17 -10.26
CA GLY A 69 25.62 -9.59 -8.97
C GLY A 69 24.29 -8.83 -8.95
N LEU A 70 23.57 -8.74 -10.08
CA LEU A 70 22.32 -8.00 -10.22
C LEU A 70 21.16 -8.91 -10.64
N VAL A 71 20.09 -8.92 -9.85
CA VAL A 71 18.85 -9.62 -10.17
C VAL A 71 18.06 -8.93 -11.29
N ALA A 72 17.33 -9.72 -12.08
CA ALA A 72 16.43 -9.18 -13.09
C ALA A 72 15.44 -8.17 -12.48
N THR A 73 15.32 -7.01 -13.12
CA THR A 73 14.53 -5.88 -12.59
C THR A 73 13.56 -5.34 -13.63
N VAL A 74 12.35 -5.01 -13.18
CA VAL A 74 11.30 -4.34 -13.95
C VAL A 74 10.97 -2.97 -13.34
N GLY A 75 11.18 -1.90 -14.10
CA GLY A 75 10.70 -0.57 -13.79
C GLY A 75 9.28 -0.36 -14.33
N ILE A 76 8.36 0.12 -13.50
CA ILE A 76 6.95 0.36 -13.85
C ILE A 76 6.63 1.82 -13.61
N ASN A 77 5.98 2.49 -14.57
CA ASN A 77 5.61 3.89 -14.41
C ASN A 77 4.57 4.09 -13.28
N SER A 78 4.99 4.71 -12.18
CA SER A 78 4.16 4.95 -11.00
C SER A 78 3.04 5.98 -11.23
N LYS A 79 3.13 6.80 -12.30
CA LYS A 79 2.12 7.81 -12.66
C LYS A 79 0.91 7.22 -13.40
N ARG A 80 0.99 5.95 -13.84
CA ARG A 80 -0.09 5.27 -14.57
C ARG A 80 -1.10 4.62 -13.62
N PRO A 81 -2.38 4.46 -14.01
CA PRO A 81 -3.37 3.70 -13.24
C PRO A 81 -2.96 2.24 -13.00
N TYR A 82 -3.47 1.61 -11.94
CA TYR A 82 -3.08 0.25 -11.55
C TYR A 82 -3.30 -0.80 -12.64
N GLU A 83 -4.38 -0.72 -13.43
CA GLU A 83 -4.62 -1.62 -14.55
C GLU A 83 -3.50 -1.53 -15.59
N ARG A 84 -3.00 -0.31 -15.82
CA ARG A 84 -1.90 -0.07 -16.76
C ARG A 84 -0.57 -0.52 -16.16
N GLN A 85 -0.32 -0.28 -14.88
CA GLN A 85 0.87 -0.80 -14.18
C GLN A 85 0.93 -2.34 -14.24
N ARG A 86 -0.21 -3.03 -14.03
CA ARG A 86 -0.34 -4.48 -14.19
C ARG A 86 -0.07 -4.94 -15.61
N PHE A 87 -0.58 -4.21 -16.59
CA PHE A 87 -0.33 -4.49 -18.00
C PHE A 87 1.17 -4.36 -18.32
N THR A 88 1.82 -3.28 -17.88
CA THR A 88 3.27 -3.11 -18.01
C THR A 88 4.01 -4.26 -17.34
N ALA A 89 3.67 -4.64 -16.11
CA ALA A 89 4.29 -5.79 -15.43
C ALA A 89 4.20 -7.09 -16.26
N ALA A 90 3.06 -7.36 -16.90
CA ALA A 90 2.89 -8.52 -17.78
C ALA A 90 3.67 -8.39 -19.10
N HIS A 91 3.74 -7.18 -19.65
CA HIS A 91 4.52 -6.87 -20.85
C HIS A 91 6.02 -7.11 -20.59
N GLU A 92 6.56 -6.61 -19.49
CA GLU A 92 7.97 -6.80 -19.14
C GLU A 92 8.31 -8.26 -18.78
N LEU A 93 7.35 -9.01 -18.21
CA LEU A 93 7.49 -10.46 -18.05
C LEU A 93 7.70 -11.16 -19.40
N CYS A 94 7.04 -10.71 -20.46
CA CYS A 94 7.28 -11.23 -21.81
C CYS A 94 8.73 -11.05 -22.23
N HIS A 95 9.28 -9.84 -22.06
CA HIS A 95 10.68 -9.57 -22.39
C HIS A 95 11.65 -10.42 -21.57
N HIS A 96 11.34 -10.65 -20.29
CA HIS A 96 12.13 -11.56 -19.45
C HIS A 96 12.15 -13.01 -19.97
N ILE A 97 11.00 -13.50 -20.43
CA ILE A 97 10.86 -14.87 -20.93
C ILE A 97 11.43 -15.01 -22.34
N LYS A 98 11.18 -14.05 -23.24
CA LYS A 98 11.42 -14.22 -24.68
C LYS A 98 12.70 -13.55 -25.18
N ASP A 99 12.97 -12.31 -24.75
CA ASP A 99 14.02 -11.49 -25.35
C ASP A 99 15.31 -11.50 -24.54
N TYR A 100 15.20 -11.54 -23.20
CA TYR A 100 16.31 -11.59 -22.26
C TYR A 100 17.41 -10.54 -22.51
N SER A 101 16.99 -9.35 -22.96
CA SER A 101 17.85 -8.20 -23.24
C SER A 101 17.27 -6.96 -22.58
N VAL A 102 18.11 -5.96 -22.26
CA VAL A 102 17.62 -4.66 -21.77
C VAL A 102 16.63 -4.08 -22.77
N ARG A 103 15.44 -3.70 -22.28
CA ARG A 103 14.38 -3.09 -23.08
C ARG A 103 13.82 -1.87 -22.37
N VAL A 104 13.50 -0.87 -23.18
CA VAL A 104 12.82 0.34 -22.76
C VAL A 104 11.55 0.38 -23.58
N SER A 105 10.39 0.44 -22.93
CA SER A 105 9.10 0.39 -23.61
C SER A 105 8.55 1.80 -23.81
N PRO A 106 8.71 2.38 -25.02
CA PRO A 106 8.20 3.71 -25.32
C PRO A 106 6.69 3.69 -25.53
N THR A 107 6.05 4.83 -25.33
CA THR A 107 4.62 4.97 -25.60
C THR A 107 4.32 4.77 -27.11
N ASN A 108 3.42 3.85 -27.46
CA ASN A 108 2.97 3.57 -28.84
C ASN A 108 4.06 3.07 -29.82
N SER A 109 4.90 2.11 -29.40
CA SER A 109 5.86 1.48 -30.29
C SER A 109 5.21 0.76 -31.50
N LYS A 110 5.89 0.76 -32.64
CA LYS A 110 5.53 -0.03 -33.83
C LYS A 110 6.40 -1.28 -34.01
N ASP A 111 7.35 -1.51 -33.11
CA ASP A 111 8.27 -2.65 -33.14
C ASP A 111 7.48 -3.97 -33.02
N PRO A 112 7.72 -4.97 -33.90
CA PRO A 112 7.13 -6.30 -33.77
C PRO A 112 7.33 -6.97 -32.41
N ILE A 113 8.46 -6.72 -31.74
CA ILE A 113 8.77 -7.28 -30.42
C ILE A 113 7.81 -6.71 -29.37
N GLU A 114 7.63 -5.39 -29.36
CA GLU A 114 6.71 -4.68 -28.46
C GLU A 114 5.26 -5.09 -28.71
N ARG A 115 4.87 -5.31 -29.98
CA ARG A 115 3.52 -5.83 -30.32
C ARG A 115 3.30 -7.24 -29.79
N PHE A 116 4.31 -8.10 -29.85
CA PHE A 116 4.24 -9.44 -29.29
C PHE A 116 4.07 -9.38 -27.77
N ALA A 117 4.84 -8.53 -27.09
CA ALA A 117 4.72 -8.33 -25.64
C ALA A 117 3.36 -7.75 -25.22
N ASP A 118 2.80 -6.80 -25.98
CA ASP A 118 1.44 -6.27 -25.77
C ASP A 118 0.36 -7.35 -25.93
N GLU A 119 0.47 -8.17 -26.98
CA GLU A 119 -0.46 -9.28 -27.22
C GLU A 119 -0.34 -10.34 -26.13
N PHE A 120 0.89 -10.65 -25.69
CA PHE A 120 1.15 -11.57 -24.59
C PHE A 120 0.52 -11.05 -23.30
N ALA A 121 0.77 -9.78 -22.93
CA ALA A 121 0.24 -9.19 -21.70
C ALA A 121 -1.30 -9.20 -21.67
N GLY A 122 -1.94 -8.89 -22.80
CA GLY A 122 -3.40 -8.94 -22.93
C GLY A 122 -3.96 -10.36 -22.78
N ASN A 123 -3.31 -11.36 -23.38
CA ASN A 123 -3.71 -12.75 -23.26
C ASN A 123 -3.40 -13.34 -21.88
N LEU A 124 -2.30 -12.94 -21.24
CA LEU A 124 -1.93 -13.40 -19.91
C LEU A 124 -2.95 -12.91 -18.88
N LEU A 125 -3.26 -11.61 -18.86
CA LEU A 125 -4.14 -11.01 -17.84
C LEU A 125 -5.62 -11.34 -18.03
N ALA A 126 -6.05 -11.60 -19.27
CA ALA A 126 -7.44 -11.92 -19.59
C ALA A 126 -7.49 -13.00 -20.69
N PRO A 127 -7.23 -14.27 -20.39
CA PRO A 127 -7.05 -15.27 -21.44
C PRO A 127 -8.35 -15.56 -22.19
N GLU A 128 -8.23 -15.78 -23.50
CA GLU A 128 -9.40 -15.80 -24.40
C GLU A 128 -10.43 -16.87 -23.99
N ARG A 129 -9.94 -18.05 -23.60
CA ARG A 129 -10.76 -19.16 -23.13
C ARG A 129 -11.66 -18.74 -21.96
N TYR A 130 -11.10 -18.05 -20.97
CA TYR A 130 -11.81 -17.67 -19.76
C TYR A 130 -12.75 -16.47 -19.98
N ILE A 131 -12.33 -15.46 -20.77
CA ILE A 131 -13.23 -14.33 -21.08
C ILE A 131 -14.44 -14.80 -21.89
N LEU A 132 -14.27 -15.74 -22.84
CA LEU A 132 -15.38 -16.29 -23.62
C LEU A 132 -16.27 -17.22 -22.78
N GLN A 133 -15.68 -17.99 -21.86
CA GLN A 133 -16.45 -18.81 -20.94
C GLN A 133 -17.34 -17.96 -20.03
N LEU A 134 -16.83 -16.85 -19.50
CA LEU A 134 -17.60 -15.94 -18.68
C LEU A 134 -18.63 -15.16 -19.51
N ALA A 135 -18.25 -14.69 -20.70
CA ALA A 135 -19.13 -13.94 -21.60
C ALA A 135 -20.44 -14.69 -21.91
N LYS A 136 -20.39 -16.02 -22.10
CA LYS A 136 -21.58 -16.84 -22.33
C LYS A 136 -22.68 -16.69 -21.27
N GLN A 137 -22.33 -16.29 -20.05
CA GLN A 137 -23.30 -16.08 -18.97
C GLN A 137 -24.06 -14.76 -19.08
N PHE A 138 -23.52 -13.81 -19.86
CA PHE A 138 -24.07 -12.47 -20.06
C PHE A 138 -24.63 -12.26 -21.47
N GLU A 139 -24.30 -13.13 -22.42
CA GLU A 139 -24.77 -13.04 -23.79
C GLU A 139 -26.31 -13.04 -23.86
N ASN A 140 -26.86 -12.11 -24.65
CA ASN A 140 -28.28 -12.09 -24.97
C ASN A 140 -28.66 -13.26 -25.91
N SER A 141 -29.94 -13.37 -26.25
CA SER A 141 -30.44 -14.45 -27.12
C SER A 141 -29.79 -14.53 -28.50
N GLU A 142 -29.14 -13.45 -28.96
CA GLU A 142 -28.42 -13.40 -30.23
C GLU A 142 -26.91 -13.67 -30.08
N GLY A 143 -26.41 -13.92 -28.87
CA GLY A 143 -25.00 -14.21 -28.59
C GLY A 143 -24.09 -12.98 -28.46
N TYR A 144 -24.68 -11.80 -28.21
CA TYR A 144 -23.95 -10.53 -28.04
C TYR A 144 -23.97 -10.04 -26.60
N LEU A 145 -22.95 -9.28 -26.21
CA LEU A 145 -22.82 -8.61 -24.92
C LEU A 145 -23.29 -7.16 -24.99
N GLU A 146 -23.90 -6.68 -23.91
CA GLU A 146 -24.15 -5.25 -23.71
C GLU A 146 -22.94 -4.57 -23.05
N ASP A 147 -22.90 -3.23 -23.09
CA ASP A 147 -21.78 -2.44 -22.57
C ASP A 147 -21.47 -2.74 -21.10
N ASP A 148 -22.52 -2.86 -20.27
CA ASP A 148 -22.40 -3.11 -18.83
C ASP A 148 -21.90 -4.53 -18.53
N ASP A 149 -22.11 -5.48 -19.44
CA ASP A 149 -21.59 -6.83 -19.31
C ASP A 149 -20.08 -6.85 -19.55
N VAL A 150 -19.61 -6.10 -20.56
CA VAL A 150 -18.17 -5.92 -20.78
C VAL A 150 -17.51 -5.27 -19.56
N LEU A 151 -18.15 -4.28 -18.94
CA LEU A 151 -17.66 -3.68 -17.70
C LEU A 151 -17.55 -4.72 -16.57
N ARG A 152 -18.58 -5.52 -16.34
CA ARG A 152 -18.56 -6.58 -15.31
C ARG A 152 -17.45 -7.59 -15.55
N ILE A 153 -17.32 -8.07 -16.78
CA ILE A 153 -16.25 -9.00 -17.16
C ILE A 153 -14.88 -8.35 -16.96
N SER A 154 -14.71 -7.07 -17.33
CA SER A 154 -13.43 -6.36 -17.16
C SER A 154 -12.98 -6.31 -15.69
N LEU A 155 -13.92 -6.19 -14.76
CA LEU A 155 -13.64 -6.22 -13.33
C LEU A 155 -13.22 -7.62 -12.83
N VAL A 156 -13.75 -8.70 -13.43
CA VAL A 156 -13.30 -10.05 -13.05
C VAL A 156 -11.83 -10.25 -13.39
N PHE A 157 -11.41 -9.86 -14.59
CA PHE A 157 -10.02 -10.01 -15.05
C PHE A 157 -9.09 -8.87 -14.58
N GLY A 158 -9.66 -7.76 -14.10
CA GLY A 158 -8.95 -6.56 -13.68
C GLY A 158 -8.24 -5.82 -14.82
N VAL A 159 -8.76 -5.92 -16.04
CA VAL A 159 -8.21 -5.22 -17.21
C VAL A 159 -9.05 -3.98 -17.52
N SER A 160 -8.50 -3.05 -18.30
CA SER A 160 -9.26 -1.85 -18.66
C SER A 160 -10.52 -2.20 -19.47
N PHE A 161 -11.63 -1.53 -19.16
CA PHE A 161 -12.89 -1.64 -19.91
C PHE A 161 -12.67 -1.49 -21.41
N MET A 162 -11.91 -0.46 -21.82
CA MET A 162 -11.66 -0.16 -23.22
C MET A 162 -10.89 -1.29 -23.93
N SER A 163 -9.84 -1.83 -23.30
CA SER A 163 -9.05 -2.94 -23.86
C SER A 163 -9.92 -4.18 -24.07
N LEU A 164 -10.74 -4.56 -23.09
CA LEU A 164 -11.58 -5.74 -23.20
C LEU A 164 -12.72 -5.54 -24.20
N TYR A 165 -13.27 -4.33 -24.29
CA TYR A 165 -14.31 -4.00 -25.27
C TYR A 165 -13.81 -4.18 -26.71
N TRP A 166 -12.63 -3.66 -27.04
CA TRP A 166 -12.02 -3.88 -28.36
C TRP A 166 -11.76 -5.35 -28.65
N ARG A 167 -11.37 -6.11 -27.62
CA ARG A 167 -11.20 -7.55 -27.76
C ARG A 167 -12.50 -8.27 -28.08
N PHE A 168 -13.61 -7.93 -27.42
CA PHE A 168 -14.92 -8.52 -27.74
C PHE A 168 -15.45 -8.11 -29.12
N ILE A 169 -15.10 -6.92 -29.63
CA ILE A 169 -15.35 -6.56 -31.04
C ILE A 169 -14.64 -7.55 -31.97
N ASN A 170 -13.34 -7.79 -31.75
CA ASN A 170 -12.55 -8.71 -32.59
C ASN A 170 -13.08 -10.15 -32.51
N LEU A 171 -13.61 -10.54 -31.36
CA LEU A 171 -14.27 -11.85 -31.13
C LEU A 171 -15.72 -11.90 -31.61
N LYS A 172 -16.23 -10.84 -32.26
CA LYS A 172 -17.61 -10.72 -32.78
C LYS A 172 -18.69 -10.89 -31.69
N LYS A 173 -18.39 -10.47 -30.47
CA LYS A 173 -19.29 -10.49 -29.30
C LYS A 173 -20.01 -9.17 -29.04
N ILE A 174 -19.70 -8.13 -29.83
CA ILE A 174 -20.38 -6.83 -29.78
C ILE A 174 -21.11 -6.63 -31.11
N LYS A 175 -22.43 -6.37 -31.04
CA LYS A 175 -23.27 -6.20 -32.22
C LYS A 175 -23.03 -4.85 -32.91
N VAL A 176 -22.94 -3.78 -32.13
CA VAL A 176 -22.84 -2.40 -32.63
C VAL A 176 -21.48 -1.82 -32.28
N LEU A 177 -20.74 -1.38 -33.30
CA LEU A 177 -19.44 -0.77 -33.09
C LEU A 177 -19.56 0.58 -32.35
N PRO A 178 -18.70 0.83 -31.34
CA PRO A 178 -18.78 2.04 -30.55
C PRO A 178 -18.29 3.25 -31.36
N SER A 179 -18.92 4.40 -31.13
CA SER A 179 -18.42 5.67 -31.70
C SER A 179 -17.08 6.07 -31.05
N LYS A 180 -16.29 6.94 -31.71
CA LYS A 180 -15.05 7.50 -31.14
C LYS A 180 -15.24 8.16 -29.76
N LYS A 181 -16.44 8.68 -29.45
CA LYS A 181 -16.76 9.36 -28.19
C LYS A 181 -17.37 8.43 -27.14
N PHE A 182 -17.59 7.15 -27.46
CA PHE A 182 -18.29 6.19 -26.59
C PHE A 182 -17.62 6.07 -25.23
N PHE A 183 -16.33 5.71 -25.19
CA PHE A 183 -15.61 5.46 -23.94
C PHE A 183 -15.57 6.69 -23.02
N THR A 184 -15.42 7.89 -23.59
CA THR A 184 -15.48 9.14 -22.83
C THR A 184 -16.87 9.41 -22.27
N LYS A 185 -17.95 9.01 -22.95
CA LYS A 185 -19.32 9.20 -22.47
C LYS A 185 -19.76 8.15 -21.47
N TYR A 186 -19.29 6.91 -21.63
CA TYR A 186 -19.68 5.78 -20.80
C TYR A 186 -19.23 5.93 -19.34
N GLN A 187 -18.07 6.58 -19.10
CA GLN A 187 -17.56 6.89 -17.76
C GLN A 187 -17.50 5.66 -16.83
N PRO A 188 -16.64 4.66 -17.12
CA PRO A 188 -16.60 3.39 -16.41
C PRO A 188 -16.60 3.50 -14.88
N PHE A 189 -15.82 4.44 -14.31
CA PHE A 189 -15.75 4.65 -12.87
C PHE A 189 -17.11 5.00 -12.23
N LYS A 190 -17.85 5.94 -12.83
CA LYS A 190 -19.18 6.31 -12.34
C LYS A 190 -20.19 5.18 -12.51
N LYS A 191 -19.98 4.36 -13.54
CA LYS A 191 -20.85 3.23 -13.87
C LYS A 191 -20.66 2.05 -12.91
N ILE A 192 -19.45 1.83 -12.41
CA ILE A 192 -19.17 0.85 -11.34
C ILE A 192 -20.03 1.18 -10.10
N GLU A 193 -20.02 2.44 -9.67
CA GLU A 193 -20.81 2.89 -8.51
C GLU A 193 -22.32 2.76 -8.75
N SER A 194 -22.81 3.19 -9.91
CA SER A 194 -24.26 3.13 -10.20
C SER A 194 -24.79 1.72 -10.37
N LEU A 195 -23.93 0.75 -10.67
CA LEU A 195 -24.25 -0.67 -10.73
C LEU A 195 -24.05 -1.39 -9.38
N GLY A 196 -23.62 -0.69 -8.33
CA GLY A 196 -23.32 -1.29 -7.02
C GLY A 196 -22.13 -2.26 -7.06
N LEU A 197 -21.21 -2.07 -8.01
CA LEU A 197 -20.03 -2.91 -8.17
C LEU A 197 -18.85 -2.34 -7.36
N ASN A 198 -17.92 -3.22 -6.98
CA ASN A 198 -16.71 -2.82 -6.26
C ASN A 198 -15.57 -2.51 -7.23
N ARG A 199 -14.82 -1.45 -6.91
CA ARG A 199 -13.54 -1.16 -7.58
C ARG A 199 -12.47 -2.16 -7.14
N LEU A 200 -11.42 -2.30 -7.96
CA LEU A 200 -10.33 -3.25 -7.72
C LEU A 200 -9.08 -2.62 -7.12
N ASP A 201 -9.07 -1.30 -6.85
CA ASP A 201 -7.87 -0.59 -6.36
C ASP A 201 -7.28 -1.28 -5.13
N ARG A 202 -8.12 -1.73 -4.17
CA ARG A 202 -7.65 -2.49 -3.02
C ARG A 202 -6.99 -3.81 -3.42
N VAL A 203 -7.63 -4.57 -4.31
CA VAL A 203 -7.11 -5.87 -4.77
C VAL A 203 -5.74 -5.68 -5.42
N PHE A 204 -5.60 -4.64 -6.25
CA PHE A 204 -4.34 -4.32 -6.90
C PHE A 204 -3.27 -3.87 -5.91
N LEU A 205 -3.61 -2.97 -4.98
CA LEU A 205 -2.70 -2.56 -3.90
C LEU A 205 -2.21 -3.74 -3.07
N ARG A 206 -3.10 -4.65 -2.68
CA ARG A 206 -2.76 -5.86 -1.91
C ARG A 206 -1.83 -6.77 -2.71
N ASN A 207 -2.12 -6.99 -3.99
CA ASN A 207 -1.26 -7.77 -4.89
C ASN A 207 0.15 -7.18 -5.01
N ILE A 208 0.24 -5.84 -5.17
CA ILE A 208 1.49 -5.10 -5.23
C ILE A 208 2.26 -5.22 -3.91
N ILE A 209 1.64 -4.88 -2.78
CA ILE A 209 2.33 -4.79 -1.49
C ILE A 209 2.81 -6.17 -1.03
N ASN A 210 1.97 -7.21 -1.18
CA ASN A 210 2.31 -8.55 -0.72
C ASN A 210 3.43 -9.22 -1.54
N SER A 211 3.65 -8.76 -2.78
CA SER A 211 4.69 -9.31 -3.66
C SER A 211 5.90 -8.37 -3.78
N TYR A 212 5.90 -7.23 -3.09
CA TYR A 212 6.95 -6.22 -3.24
C TYR A 212 8.22 -6.68 -2.52
N SER A 213 9.33 -6.72 -3.25
CA SER A 213 10.65 -7.05 -2.67
C SER A 213 11.14 -5.89 -1.81
N TYR A 214 10.72 -5.85 -0.55
CA TYR A 214 11.07 -4.82 0.41
C TYR A 214 12.20 -5.28 1.33
N VAL A 215 13.23 -4.45 1.49
CA VAL A 215 14.29 -4.68 2.47
C VAL A 215 13.96 -3.86 3.72
N PRO A 216 13.73 -4.51 4.88
CA PRO A 216 13.51 -3.83 6.15
C PRO A 216 14.58 -2.79 6.47
N LEU A 217 14.13 -1.61 6.87
CA LEU A 217 15.02 -0.59 7.41
C LEU A 217 15.47 -1.00 8.81
N MET A 218 16.78 -0.97 9.05
CA MET A 218 17.30 -1.00 10.41
C MET A 218 16.82 0.24 11.17
N ASP A 219 16.44 0.10 12.43
CA ASP A 219 15.93 1.23 13.22
C ASP A 219 16.99 2.27 13.61
N THR A 220 18.22 2.04 13.15
CA THR A 220 19.38 2.93 13.22
C THR A 220 19.74 3.56 11.88
N SER A 221 19.05 3.22 10.78
CA SER A 221 19.38 3.75 9.46
C SER A 221 18.97 5.24 9.31
N PRO A 222 19.68 6.03 8.49
CA PRO A 222 19.28 7.40 8.18
C PRO A 222 17.84 7.51 7.65
N ASP A 223 17.42 6.57 6.81
CA ASP A 223 16.07 6.52 6.25
C ASP A 223 15.00 6.25 7.31
N TRP A 224 15.29 5.36 8.26
CA TRP A 224 14.40 5.12 9.39
C TRP A 224 14.22 6.39 10.22
N TYR A 225 15.31 7.10 10.51
CA TYR A 225 15.22 8.38 11.23
C TYR A 225 14.45 9.43 10.44
N LYS A 226 14.63 9.51 9.13
CA LYS A 226 13.90 10.44 8.26
C LYS A 226 12.40 10.16 8.31
N LEU A 227 11.98 8.91 8.11
CA LEU A 227 10.56 8.53 8.17
C LEU A 227 9.97 8.76 9.59
N LYS A 228 10.72 8.46 10.64
CA LYS A 228 10.30 8.74 12.03
C LYS A 228 10.15 10.24 12.30
N ASN A 229 11.05 11.07 11.79
CA ASN A 229 10.93 12.53 11.92
C ASN A 229 9.70 13.05 11.17
N HIS A 230 9.41 12.52 9.98
CA HIS A 230 8.18 12.86 9.24
C HIS A 230 6.91 12.41 9.97
N LEU A 231 6.93 11.25 10.64
CA LEU A 231 5.83 10.82 11.51
C LEU A 231 5.60 11.83 12.64
N ILE A 232 6.65 12.16 13.40
CA ILE A 232 6.55 13.09 14.54
C ILE A 232 6.06 14.47 14.08
N TYR A 233 6.61 14.98 12.98
CA TYR A 233 6.21 16.25 12.38
C TYR A 233 4.75 16.26 11.95
N ASN A 234 4.32 15.32 11.12
CA ASN A 234 2.97 15.34 10.55
C ASN A 234 1.90 15.11 11.62
N ASP A 235 2.14 14.20 12.56
CA ASP A 235 1.24 14.00 13.69
C ASP A 235 1.13 15.27 14.54
N GLY A 236 2.26 15.92 14.85
CA GLY A 236 2.25 17.21 15.56
C GLY A 236 1.41 18.26 14.82
N ARG A 237 1.61 18.40 13.51
CA ARG A 237 0.82 19.32 12.66
C ARG A 237 -0.67 18.98 12.66
N ILE A 238 -1.04 17.70 12.66
CA ILE A 238 -2.43 17.26 12.72
C ILE A 238 -3.07 17.67 14.06
N GLU A 239 -2.34 17.58 15.16
CA GLU A 239 -2.79 18.03 16.49
C GLU A 239 -2.68 19.56 16.68
N GLY A 240 -2.28 20.31 15.65
CA GLY A 240 -2.24 21.77 15.67
C GLY A 240 -0.92 22.39 16.14
N LEU A 241 0.14 21.60 16.30
CA LEU A 241 1.47 22.14 16.61
C LEU A 241 2.02 22.91 15.42
N ASP A 242 2.69 24.04 15.67
CA ASP A 242 3.21 24.93 14.63
C ASP A 242 4.74 24.95 14.60
N LEU A 243 5.32 23.84 14.15
CA LEU A 243 6.75 23.71 13.84
C LEU A 243 6.92 23.21 12.41
N ASP A 244 7.96 23.66 11.73
CA ASP A 244 8.36 23.13 10.43
C ASP A 244 9.18 21.81 10.57
N ILE A 245 9.34 21.09 9.46
CA ILE A 245 10.02 19.79 9.44
C ILE A 245 11.51 19.87 9.79
N ASN A 246 12.18 20.99 9.48
CA ASN A 246 13.59 21.16 9.81
C ASN A 246 13.76 21.34 11.32
N THR A 247 12.90 22.16 11.94
CA THR A 247 12.88 22.34 13.40
C THR A 247 12.59 21.02 14.12
N VAL A 248 11.59 20.25 13.68
CA VAL A 248 11.31 18.92 14.27
C VAL A 248 12.49 17.97 14.08
N SER A 249 13.16 18.00 12.92
CA SER A 249 14.33 17.16 12.66
C SER A 249 15.54 17.54 13.50
N GLU A 250 15.75 18.85 13.78
CA GLU A 250 16.76 19.34 14.71
C GLU A 250 16.47 18.83 16.12
N ILE A 251 15.24 19.00 16.62
CA ILE A 251 14.80 18.50 17.94
C ILE A 251 15.07 16.99 18.06
N CYS A 252 14.61 16.21 17.09
CA CYS A 252 14.76 14.75 17.10
C CYS A 252 16.24 14.31 17.05
N THR A 253 17.09 15.06 16.35
CA THR A 253 18.52 14.78 16.25
C THR A 253 19.26 15.15 17.52
N ASP A 254 19.00 16.33 18.08
CA ASP A 254 19.58 16.79 19.32
C ASP A 254 19.23 15.86 20.49
N LEU A 255 17.95 15.47 20.62
CA LEU A 255 17.50 14.48 21.61
C LEU A 255 18.16 13.10 21.43
N ARG A 256 18.43 12.68 20.19
CA ARG A 256 19.10 11.40 19.91
C ARG A 256 20.55 11.41 20.39
N ILE A 257 21.24 12.54 20.26
CA ILE A 257 22.65 12.70 20.62
C ILE A 257 22.79 12.97 22.12
N HIS A 258 22.10 13.99 22.63
CA HIS A 258 22.29 14.54 23.98
C HIS A 258 21.31 13.98 25.02
N LYS A 259 20.25 13.27 24.59
CA LYS A 259 19.23 12.68 25.49
C LYS A 259 18.68 13.73 26.48
N ARG A 260 18.89 13.56 27.79
CA ARG A 260 18.41 14.47 28.85
C ARG A 260 19.20 15.79 28.92
N GLU A 261 20.38 15.83 28.31
CA GLU A 261 21.23 17.03 28.23
C GLU A 261 20.85 17.92 27.02
N SER A 262 19.87 17.51 26.22
CA SER A 262 19.33 18.30 25.11
C SER A 262 18.82 19.67 25.58
N LYS A 263 19.14 20.72 24.82
CA LYS A 263 18.60 22.07 25.04
C LYS A 263 17.07 22.07 25.00
N TYR A 264 16.46 21.24 24.14
CA TYR A 264 15.01 21.09 24.00
C TYR A 264 14.34 20.43 25.20
N PHE A 265 15.09 19.73 26.04
CA PHE A 265 14.57 19.16 27.28
C PHE A 265 14.54 20.18 28.43
N ASN A 266 15.48 21.14 28.44
CA ASN A 266 15.73 22.00 29.60
C ASN A 266 15.35 23.47 29.39
N GLU A 267 15.61 24.04 28.21
CA GLU A 267 15.53 25.48 27.96
C GLU A 267 14.15 25.92 27.43
N PHE A 268 13.42 25.03 26.76
CA PHE A 268 12.18 25.37 26.04
C PHE A 268 10.89 24.92 26.74
N LYS A 269 10.91 24.82 28.08
CA LYS A 269 9.80 24.25 28.87
C LYS A 269 8.47 25.02 28.73
N ASP A 270 8.53 26.31 28.40
CA ASP A 270 7.34 27.15 28.22
C ASP A 270 6.80 27.13 26.78
N ASN A 271 7.49 26.50 25.83
CA ASN A 271 7.04 26.41 24.44
C ASN A 271 6.24 25.13 24.21
N LYS A 272 4.90 25.24 24.23
CA LYS A 272 3.94 24.14 23.99
C LYS A 272 4.28 23.30 22.76
N ASN A 273 4.62 23.94 21.64
CA ASN A 273 4.93 23.23 20.40
C ASN A 273 6.17 22.33 20.54
N ILE A 274 7.20 22.81 21.23
CA ILE A 274 8.45 22.07 21.45
C ILE A 274 8.24 20.96 22.46
N ILE A 275 7.66 21.25 23.64
CA ILE A 275 7.50 20.25 24.71
C ILE A 275 6.64 19.06 24.27
N GLU A 276 5.57 19.30 23.49
CA GLU A 276 4.72 18.24 22.96
C GLU A 276 5.41 17.44 21.85
N THR A 277 6.24 18.09 21.03
CA THR A 277 7.07 17.41 20.03
C THR A 277 8.12 16.51 20.70
N VAL A 278 8.74 16.99 21.78
CA VAL A 278 9.71 16.22 22.59
C VAL A 278 9.02 15.02 23.25
N GLY A 279 7.82 15.22 23.82
CA GLY A 279 7.00 14.14 24.37
C GLY A 279 6.64 13.09 23.31
N HIS A 280 6.20 13.53 22.13
CA HIS A 280 5.90 12.62 21.03
C HIS A 280 7.12 11.84 20.54
N TYR A 281 8.28 12.49 20.44
CA TYR A 281 9.56 11.82 20.17
C TYR A 281 9.83 10.69 21.17
N PHE A 282 9.61 10.94 22.46
CA PHE A 282 9.83 9.93 23.49
C PHE A 282 8.88 8.74 23.36
N VAL A 283 7.59 8.98 23.08
CA VAL A 283 6.61 7.92 22.79
C VAL A 283 7.07 7.06 21.61
N CYS A 284 7.37 7.66 20.46
CA CYS A 284 7.83 6.91 19.29
C CYS A 284 9.11 6.12 19.58
N ASN A 285 10.03 6.70 20.35
CA ASN A 285 11.30 6.09 20.69
C ASN A 285 11.16 4.91 21.67
N GLN A 286 10.19 4.96 22.59
CA GLN A 286 9.88 3.87 23.50
C GLN A 286 9.09 2.77 22.80
N ILE A 287 7.98 3.12 22.15
CA ILE A 287 7.07 2.14 21.54
C ILE A 287 7.77 1.34 20.45
N PHE A 288 8.60 1.96 19.60
CA PHE A 288 9.33 1.23 18.58
C PHE A 288 10.42 0.29 19.12
N ARG A 289 10.79 0.38 20.40
CA ARG A 289 11.68 -0.61 21.03
C ARG A 289 10.92 -1.70 21.80
N ALA A 290 9.61 -1.54 21.98
CA ALA A 290 8.78 -2.50 22.68
C ALA A 290 8.72 -3.83 21.90
N GLN A 291 9.06 -4.93 22.58
CA GLN A 291 9.02 -6.27 22.01
C GLN A 291 7.63 -6.88 22.06
N THR A 292 6.87 -6.53 23.09
CA THR A 292 5.48 -6.92 23.33
C THR A 292 4.56 -5.74 23.08
N PHE A 293 3.27 -6.04 22.90
CA PHE A 293 2.26 -4.99 22.76
C PHE A 293 2.21 -4.14 24.03
N PRO A 294 2.17 -2.80 23.90
CA PRO A 294 1.81 -1.94 25.01
C PRO A 294 0.36 -2.15 25.39
N ASN A 295 0.12 -3.08 26.32
CA ASN A 295 -1.20 -3.32 26.90
C ASN A 295 -1.77 -2.03 27.51
N ARG A 296 -3.04 -2.06 27.94
CA ARG A 296 -3.70 -0.89 28.56
C ARG A 296 -2.91 -0.18 29.67
N TYR A 297 -2.07 -0.88 30.44
CA TYR A 297 -1.22 -0.25 31.47
C TYR A 297 -0.02 0.44 30.85
N GLU A 298 0.62 -0.17 29.86
CA GLU A 298 1.71 0.46 29.11
C GLU A 298 1.22 1.65 28.28
N LEU A 299 -0.04 1.64 27.80
CA LEU A 299 -0.67 2.82 27.19
C LEU A 299 -0.74 4.00 28.15
N LYS A 300 -1.06 3.78 29.44
CA LYS A 300 -1.02 4.82 30.46
C LYS A 300 0.40 5.39 30.62
N GLU A 301 1.41 4.53 30.63
CA GLU A 301 2.82 4.96 30.73
C GLU A 301 3.30 5.73 29.49
N LEU A 302 2.89 5.31 28.29
CA LEU A 302 3.16 6.05 27.06
C LEU A 302 2.45 7.41 27.06
N HIS A 303 1.22 7.48 27.58
CA HIS A 303 0.51 8.75 27.74
C HIS A 303 1.23 9.68 28.72
N LYS A 304 1.72 9.17 29.87
CA LYS A 304 2.57 9.97 30.79
C LYS A 304 3.81 10.49 30.09
N LEU A 305 4.41 9.67 29.25
CA LEU A 305 5.60 10.08 28.50
C LEU A 305 5.30 11.17 27.46
N LEU A 306 4.13 11.12 26.82
CA LEU A 306 3.68 12.11 25.84
C LEU A 306 3.56 13.50 26.46
N PHE A 307 3.04 13.59 27.67
CA PHE A 307 2.80 14.85 28.38
C PHE A 307 3.85 15.14 29.47
N LYS A 308 4.98 14.42 29.44
CA LYS A 308 6.01 14.49 30.48
C LYS A 308 6.55 15.88 30.76
N LEU A 309 6.62 16.72 29.71
CA LEU A 309 7.13 18.09 29.79
C LEU A 309 6.01 19.13 29.79
N SER A 310 4.75 18.71 29.75
CA SER A 310 3.60 19.61 29.81
C SER A 310 3.47 20.26 31.19
N PRO A 311 2.84 21.45 31.29
CA PRO A 311 2.70 22.17 32.57
C PRO A 311 1.99 21.38 33.68
N ASP A 312 1.03 20.52 33.31
CA ASP A 312 0.21 19.73 34.23
C ASP A 312 0.43 18.21 34.02
N PRO A 313 1.64 17.67 34.30
CA PRO A 313 1.97 16.28 34.01
C PRO A 313 1.18 15.30 34.91
N ASP A 314 0.70 15.74 36.08
CA ASP A 314 -0.04 14.92 37.03
C ASP A 314 -1.43 14.50 36.52
N LEU A 315 -1.95 15.19 35.50
CA LEU A 315 -3.21 14.83 34.82
C LEU A 315 -2.99 13.79 33.72
N SER A 316 -1.75 13.37 33.47
CA SER A 316 -1.40 12.42 32.41
C SER A 316 -1.35 10.98 32.92
N GLY A 317 -1.78 10.04 32.08
CA GLY A 317 -1.69 8.61 32.36
C GLY A 317 -2.93 8.03 33.05
N GLU A 318 -3.97 8.82 33.23
CA GLU A 318 -5.26 8.34 33.71
C GLU A 318 -6.31 8.39 32.62
N PHE A 319 -7.19 7.39 32.62
CA PHE A 319 -8.32 7.37 31.70
C PHE A 319 -9.29 8.49 32.06
N ARG A 320 -9.94 9.06 31.04
CA ARG A 320 -10.94 10.10 31.26
C ARG A 320 -12.09 9.55 32.10
N THR A 321 -12.63 10.41 32.96
CA THR A 321 -13.76 10.12 33.85
C THR A 321 -15.05 10.79 33.39
N ILE A 322 -14.98 11.50 32.28
CA ILE A 322 -16.10 12.18 31.63
C ILE A 322 -16.12 11.81 30.15
N ASP A 323 -17.29 11.91 29.53
CA ASP A 323 -17.43 11.72 28.09
C ASP A 323 -17.04 13.00 27.35
N ASN A 324 -16.05 12.86 26.47
CA ASN A 324 -15.56 13.94 25.63
C ASN A 324 -16.13 13.77 24.22
N GLU A 325 -16.62 14.86 23.64
CA GLU A 325 -16.78 14.97 22.19
C GLU A 325 -15.41 15.31 21.58
N ILE A 326 -15.05 14.64 20.48
CA ILE A 326 -13.81 14.97 19.74
C ILE A 326 -14.04 16.32 19.04
N THR A 327 -13.25 17.33 19.40
CA THR A 327 -13.35 18.67 18.82
C THR A 327 -13.17 18.60 17.29
N GLY A 328 -14.25 18.88 16.54
CA GLY A 328 -14.25 18.95 15.07
C GLY A 328 -14.65 17.67 14.34
N ALA A 329 -14.94 16.57 15.04
CA ALA A 329 -15.48 15.36 14.43
C ALA A 329 -16.62 14.83 15.30
N GLN A 330 -17.81 14.60 14.72
CA GLN A 330 -18.98 14.03 15.41
C GLN A 330 -18.77 12.53 15.77
N ILE A 331 -17.59 12.18 16.28
CA ILE A 331 -17.19 10.82 16.64
C ILE A 331 -17.76 10.54 18.01
N GLN A 332 -18.65 9.55 18.07
CA GLN A 332 -19.20 9.06 19.33
C GLN A 332 -18.15 8.20 20.03
N THR A 333 -17.53 8.74 21.08
CA THR A 333 -16.56 7.99 21.88
C THR A 333 -17.27 6.97 22.77
N VAL A 334 -16.55 5.91 23.15
CA VAL A 334 -17.06 4.89 24.09
C VAL A 334 -17.41 5.55 25.43
N TYR A 335 -18.47 5.09 26.10
CA TYR A 335 -18.77 5.56 27.46
C TYR A 335 -17.57 5.36 28.40
N HIS A 336 -17.16 6.38 29.16
CA HIS A 336 -15.93 6.34 29.96
C HIS A 336 -15.86 5.12 30.91
N GLY A 337 -16.99 4.66 31.46
CA GLY A 337 -17.06 3.49 32.33
C GLY A 337 -16.75 2.15 31.64
N LYS A 338 -16.68 2.12 30.30
CA LYS A 338 -16.32 0.95 29.50
C LYS A 338 -14.89 0.98 28.94
N ILE A 339 -14.12 2.05 29.17
CA ILE A 339 -12.77 2.19 28.60
C ILE A 339 -11.88 0.99 28.97
N GLU A 340 -11.86 0.58 30.24
CA GLU A 340 -11.03 -0.55 30.68
C GLU A 340 -11.44 -1.87 30.01
N GLU A 341 -12.75 -2.10 29.89
CA GLU A 341 -13.31 -3.31 29.26
C GLU A 341 -12.96 -3.37 27.76
N GLU A 342 -13.18 -2.27 27.03
CA GLU A 342 -12.87 -2.21 25.59
C GLU A 342 -11.37 -2.33 25.32
N LEU A 343 -10.52 -1.73 26.16
CA LEU A 343 -9.07 -1.89 26.05
C LEU A 343 -8.63 -3.33 26.37
N TYR A 344 -9.28 -4.01 27.32
CA TYR A 344 -9.00 -5.43 27.59
C TYR A 344 -9.29 -6.29 26.36
N PHE A 345 -10.40 -6.07 25.66
CA PHE A 345 -10.70 -6.81 24.42
C PHE A 345 -9.75 -6.45 23.28
N LEU A 346 -9.37 -5.17 23.18
CA LEU A 346 -8.37 -4.73 22.22
C LEU A 346 -6.99 -5.38 22.47
N ASP A 347 -6.56 -5.48 23.74
CA ASP A 347 -5.33 -6.18 24.12
C ASP A 347 -5.35 -7.62 23.54
N LYS A 348 -6.49 -8.32 23.66
CA LYS A 348 -6.66 -9.69 23.14
C LYS A 348 -6.65 -9.80 21.63
N GLU A 349 -7.24 -8.86 20.92
CA GLU A 349 -7.17 -8.83 19.46
C GLU A 349 -5.74 -8.64 18.96
N ILE A 350 -4.96 -7.83 19.67
CA ILE A 350 -3.56 -7.58 19.33
C ILE A 350 -2.71 -8.81 19.65
N ASP A 351 -2.93 -9.48 20.78
CA ASP A 351 -2.28 -10.76 21.11
C ASP A 351 -2.46 -11.77 19.96
N VAL A 352 -3.71 -11.96 19.49
CA VAL A 352 -4.04 -12.87 18.38
C VAL A 352 -3.36 -12.47 17.07
N LEU A 353 -3.26 -11.17 16.79
CA LEU A 353 -2.51 -10.68 15.63
C LEU A 353 -1.02 -10.99 15.75
N MET A 354 -0.42 -10.76 16.92
CA MET A 354 1.00 -11.00 17.16
C MET A 354 1.36 -12.49 17.02
N GLU A 355 0.49 -13.40 17.44
CA GLU A 355 0.69 -14.86 17.25
C GLU A 355 0.84 -15.27 15.78
N LYS A 356 0.20 -14.53 14.86
CA LYS A 356 0.14 -14.87 13.43
C LYS A 356 0.89 -13.89 12.54
N ILE A 357 1.61 -12.93 13.14
CA ILE A 357 2.14 -11.79 12.42
C ILE A 357 3.12 -12.22 11.33
N ASP A 358 3.98 -13.20 11.61
CA ASP A 358 5.00 -13.69 10.68
C ASP A 358 4.38 -14.44 9.49
N GLN A 359 3.25 -15.10 9.69
CA GLN A 359 2.52 -15.85 8.65
C GLN A 359 1.58 -14.96 7.83
N SER A 360 1.17 -13.82 8.39
CA SER A 360 0.25 -12.88 7.74
C SER A 360 0.93 -12.12 6.60
N SER A 361 0.19 -11.77 5.56
CA SER A 361 0.70 -10.92 4.49
C SER A 361 0.89 -9.48 4.97
N PHE A 362 1.71 -8.68 4.28
CA PHE A 362 1.93 -7.28 4.64
C PHE A 362 0.63 -6.47 4.64
N SER A 363 -0.22 -6.66 3.64
CA SER A 363 -1.51 -5.96 3.57
C SER A 363 -2.49 -6.40 4.66
N ASP A 364 -2.50 -7.68 5.06
CA ASP A 364 -3.33 -8.14 6.18
C ASP A 364 -2.91 -7.53 7.51
N VAL A 365 -1.60 -7.48 7.77
CA VAL A 365 -1.07 -6.83 8.97
C VAL A 365 -1.44 -5.35 8.99
N LEU A 366 -1.30 -4.65 7.86
CA LEU A 366 -1.72 -3.25 7.77
C LEU A 366 -3.21 -3.08 8.02
N GLU A 367 -4.06 -3.89 7.38
CA GLU A 367 -5.50 -3.81 7.55
C GLU A 367 -5.89 -3.98 9.02
N LYS A 368 -5.31 -4.97 9.72
CA LYS A 368 -5.52 -5.16 11.16
C LYS A 368 -5.00 -3.99 11.98
N ALA A 369 -3.82 -3.45 11.65
CA ALA A 369 -3.26 -2.27 12.32
C ALA A 369 -4.18 -1.04 12.18
N VAL A 370 -4.78 -0.84 11.00
CA VAL A 370 -5.72 0.26 10.73
C VAL A 370 -7.04 0.09 11.50
N VAL A 371 -7.56 -1.14 11.59
CA VAL A 371 -8.74 -1.45 12.40
C VAL A 371 -8.47 -1.19 13.88
N ILE A 372 -7.33 -1.67 14.41
CA ILE A 372 -6.91 -1.42 15.80
C ILE A 372 -6.73 0.08 16.07
N HIS A 373 -6.10 0.79 15.13
CA HIS A 373 -5.98 2.25 15.17
C HIS A 373 -7.35 2.93 15.29
N HIS A 374 -8.30 2.57 14.42
CA HIS A 374 -9.65 3.14 14.44
C HIS A 374 -10.38 2.81 15.75
N ARG A 375 -10.31 1.56 16.22
CA ARG A 375 -10.86 1.17 17.53
C ARG A 375 -10.29 2.00 18.67
N LEU A 376 -8.98 2.23 18.72
CA LEU A 376 -8.38 3.11 19.73
C LEU A 376 -8.90 4.55 19.66
N THR A 377 -9.14 5.08 18.45
CA THR A 377 -9.73 6.41 18.29
C THR A 377 -11.18 6.49 18.77
N GLN A 378 -11.95 5.39 18.68
CA GLN A 378 -13.32 5.28 19.19
C GLN A 378 -13.36 5.10 20.72
N ILE A 379 -12.48 4.24 21.27
CA ILE A 379 -12.36 4.08 22.73
C ILE A 379 -12.00 5.43 23.36
N HIS A 380 -11.06 6.15 22.73
CA HIS A 380 -10.63 7.48 23.13
C HIS A 380 -10.32 7.58 24.63
N PRO A 381 -9.38 6.76 25.14
CA PRO A 381 -9.26 6.49 26.58
C PRO A 381 -8.81 7.68 27.43
N PHE A 382 -8.12 8.66 26.84
CA PHE A 382 -7.54 9.79 27.55
C PHE A 382 -8.27 11.11 27.25
N THR A 383 -7.97 12.17 27.98
CA THR A 383 -8.52 13.51 27.74
C THR A 383 -7.94 14.17 26.49
N ASP A 384 -6.68 13.90 26.18
CA ASP A 384 -5.96 14.39 25.00
C ASP A 384 -4.90 13.35 24.58
N GLY A 385 -4.26 13.52 23.41
CA GLY A 385 -3.15 12.68 22.95
C GLY A 385 -3.58 11.34 22.32
N ASN A 386 -4.87 11.04 22.29
CA ASN A 386 -5.41 9.78 21.75
C ASN A 386 -5.01 9.53 20.30
N GLY A 387 -5.05 10.57 19.44
CA GLY A 387 -4.65 10.44 18.04
C GLY A 387 -3.18 10.09 17.85
N ARG A 388 -2.29 10.70 18.65
CA ARG A 388 -0.84 10.41 18.63
C ARG A 388 -0.56 8.99 19.13
N LEU A 389 -1.22 8.57 20.20
CA LEU A 389 -1.06 7.22 20.74
C LEU A 389 -1.62 6.15 19.80
N SER A 390 -2.78 6.37 19.18
CA SER A 390 -3.37 5.40 18.24
C SER A 390 -2.46 5.20 17.02
N ARG A 391 -1.93 6.28 16.45
CA ARG A 391 -0.99 6.21 15.31
C ARG A 391 0.36 5.63 15.70
N ALA A 392 0.84 5.88 16.93
CA ALA A 392 2.03 5.23 17.47
C ALA A 392 1.84 3.71 17.59
N VAL A 393 0.70 3.25 18.12
CA VAL A 393 0.36 1.81 18.23
C VAL A 393 0.25 1.16 16.84
N MET A 394 -0.42 1.82 15.90
CA MET A 394 -0.49 1.35 14.51
C MET A 394 0.91 1.11 13.92
N ASN A 395 1.80 2.10 14.07
CA ASN A 395 3.17 1.99 13.58
C ASN A 395 4.01 0.95 14.33
N TRP A 396 3.72 0.70 15.61
CA TRP A 396 4.35 -0.40 16.33
C TRP A 396 3.97 -1.75 15.73
N ILE A 397 2.69 -2.00 15.43
CA ILE A 397 2.22 -3.24 14.76
C ILE A 397 2.96 -3.43 13.44
N LEU A 398 3.07 -2.38 12.63
CA LEU A 398 3.80 -2.42 11.37
C LEU A 398 5.29 -2.75 11.56
N LYS A 399 5.93 -2.13 12.55
CA LYS A 399 7.32 -2.42 12.91
C LYS A 399 7.50 -3.89 13.31
N ARG A 400 6.54 -4.51 13.98
CA ARG A 400 6.60 -5.95 14.32
C ARG A 400 6.64 -6.85 13.09
N LYS A 401 6.11 -6.39 11.94
CA LYS A 401 6.23 -7.05 10.63
C LYS A 401 7.38 -6.49 9.78
N ASN A 402 8.29 -5.74 10.41
CA ASN A 402 9.41 -5.05 9.77
C ASN A 402 9.01 -4.02 8.71
N LEU A 403 7.75 -3.55 8.69
CA LEU A 403 7.28 -2.55 7.73
C LEU A 403 7.74 -1.14 8.12
N PRO A 404 7.93 -0.24 7.12
CA PRO A 404 8.31 1.14 7.40
C PRO A 404 7.16 1.88 8.10
N PRO A 405 7.47 2.90 8.93
CA PRO A 405 6.43 3.68 9.57
C PRO A 405 5.64 4.48 8.52
N ILE A 406 4.36 4.65 8.77
CA ILE A 406 3.40 5.40 7.97
C ILE A 406 2.90 6.61 8.76
N TYR A 407 2.63 7.70 8.05
CA TYR A 407 2.13 8.93 8.63
C TYR A 407 1.15 9.61 7.66
N VAL A 408 0.18 10.33 8.22
CA VAL A 408 -0.79 11.11 7.45
C VAL A 408 -0.17 12.46 7.15
N GLU A 409 0.09 12.77 5.88
CA GLU A 409 0.58 14.11 5.52
C GLU A 409 -0.42 15.20 5.97
N VAL A 410 0.07 16.32 6.50
CA VAL A 410 -0.78 17.41 7.00
C VAL A 410 -1.81 17.89 5.96
N SER A 411 -1.43 17.88 4.67
CA SER A 411 -2.29 18.20 3.54
C SER A 411 -3.49 17.26 3.37
N LYS A 412 -3.37 16.02 3.86
CA LYS A 412 -4.40 14.97 3.81
C LYS A 412 -5.21 14.85 5.09
N LYS A 413 -5.05 15.76 6.07
CA LYS A 413 -5.78 15.72 7.35
C LYS A 413 -7.30 15.61 7.17
N GLN A 414 -7.88 16.41 6.27
CA GLN A 414 -9.34 16.42 6.07
C GLN A 414 -9.85 15.11 5.44
N GLU A 415 -9.11 14.58 4.47
CA GLU A 415 -9.40 13.27 3.87
C GLU A 415 -9.35 12.16 4.92
N TYR A 416 -8.29 12.13 5.73
CA TYR A 416 -8.14 11.16 6.81
C TYR A 416 -9.26 11.23 7.85
N LEU A 417 -9.67 12.45 8.27
CA LEU A 417 -10.79 12.62 9.21
C LEU A 417 -12.12 12.16 8.61
N ALA A 418 -12.38 12.45 7.32
CA ALA A 418 -13.58 11.96 6.64
C ALA A 418 -13.62 10.42 6.59
N LEU A 419 -12.47 9.78 6.32
CA LEU A 419 -12.35 8.33 6.30
C LEU A 419 -12.55 7.69 7.68
N LEU A 420 -12.17 8.36 8.77
CA LEU A 420 -12.49 7.92 10.12
C LEU A 420 -14.01 7.96 10.40
N LEU A 421 -14.68 9.02 9.95
CA LEU A 421 -16.14 9.15 10.11
C LEU A 421 -16.90 8.09 9.29
N ASP A 422 -16.39 7.67 8.14
CA ASP A 422 -16.96 6.55 7.39
C ASP A 422 -16.68 5.21 8.06
N ALA A 423 -15.48 5.04 8.64
CA ALA A 423 -15.15 3.87 9.46
C ALA A 423 -16.05 3.75 10.71
N ASP A 424 -16.45 4.86 11.32
CA ASP A 424 -17.42 4.88 12.44
C ASP A 424 -18.80 4.32 12.05
N LYS A 425 -19.17 4.41 10.77
CA LYS A 425 -20.41 3.82 10.24
C LYS A 425 -20.26 2.32 9.93
N GLY A 426 -19.09 1.74 10.21
CA GLY A 426 -18.78 0.33 10.03
C GLY A 426 -18.02 -0.01 8.74
N ASP A 427 -17.66 0.98 7.91
CA ASP A 427 -16.89 0.73 6.69
C ASP A 427 -15.45 1.26 6.78
N THR A 428 -14.52 0.41 7.21
CA THR A 428 -13.09 0.75 7.30
C THR A 428 -12.38 0.74 5.93
N SER A 429 -13.12 0.40 4.86
CA SER A 429 -12.58 0.17 3.53
C SER A 429 -11.74 1.31 2.97
N GLY A 430 -12.26 2.53 3.05
CA GLY A 430 -11.57 3.72 2.56
C GLY A 430 -10.31 4.01 3.36
N LEU A 431 -10.38 3.88 4.69
CA LEU A 431 -9.25 4.10 5.58
C LEU A 431 -8.12 3.08 5.35
N VAL A 432 -8.45 1.81 5.14
CA VAL A 432 -7.47 0.76 4.81
C VAL A 432 -6.79 1.06 3.46
N ASN A 433 -7.55 1.45 2.43
CA ASN A 433 -6.99 1.80 1.13
C ASN A 433 -6.02 2.99 1.23
N PHE A 434 -6.43 4.02 1.97
CA PHE A 434 -5.61 5.21 2.22
C PHE A 434 -4.25 4.86 2.82
N PHE A 435 -4.22 3.99 3.83
CA PHE A 435 -2.96 3.57 4.44
C PHE A 435 -2.17 2.55 3.60
N LEU A 436 -2.82 1.71 2.77
CA LEU A 436 -2.12 0.84 1.81
C LEU A 436 -1.29 1.68 0.82
N GLU A 437 -1.85 2.78 0.31
CA GLU A 437 -1.12 3.68 -0.58
C GLU A 437 0.09 4.33 0.10
N ILE A 438 -0.08 4.78 1.35
CA ILE A 438 1.03 5.35 2.13
C ILE A 438 2.11 4.30 2.40
N LEU A 439 1.72 3.07 2.75
CA LEU A 439 2.65 1.98 2.97
C LEU A 439 3.47 1.69 1.71
N LEU A 440 2.81 1.53 0.56
CA LEU A 440 3.49 1.31 -0.72
C LEU A 440 4.46 2.44 -1.04
N LYS A 441 4.03 3.70 -0.89
CA LYS A 441 4.91 4.88 -1.10
C LYS A 441 6.16 4.79 -0.22
N ASN A 442 6.02 4.47 1.06
CA ASN A 442 7.14 4.41 1.99
C ASN A 442 8.06 3.21 1.74
N MET A 443 7.50 2.06 1.31
CA MET A 443 8.30 0.90 0.88
C MET A 443 9.14 1.23 -0.36
N VAL A 444 8.56 1.92 -1.35
CA VAL A 444 9.27 2.35 -2.56
C VAL A 444 10.39 3.35 -2.24
N ILE A 445 10.12 4.35 -1.39
CA ILE A 445 11.14 5.34 -0.96
C ILE A 445 12.30 4.64 -0.25
N SER A 446 12.01 3.71 0.65
CA SER A 446 13.02 2.95 1.41
C SER A 446 13.94 2.15 0.48
N ASN A 447 13.37 1.50 -0.54
CA ASN A 447 14.15 0.72 -1.51
C ASN A 447 15.00 1.59 -2.45
N ALA A 448 14.55 2.79 -2.81
CA ALA A 448 15.30 3.68 -3.70
C ALA A 448 16.62 4.15 -3.05
N ASN A 449 16.61 4.40 -1.75
CA ASN A 449 17.79 4.91 -1.03
C ASN A 449 18.85 3.84 -0.75
N LEU A 450 18.45 2.57 -0.61
CA LEU A 450 19.40 1.44 -0.46
C LEU A 450 20.33 1.26 -1.68
N ARG A 451 19.85 1.59 -2.89
CA ARG A 451 20.67 1.52 -4.11
C ARG A 451 21.71 2.64 -4.22
N MET A 452 21.50 3.79 -3.57
CA MET A 452 22.52 4.85 -3.55
C MET A 452 23.71 4.46 -2.68
N ILE A 453 23.47 3.75 -1.57
CA ILE A 453 24.54 3.29 -0.65
C ILE A 453 25.43 2.23 -1.31
N GLN A 454 24.87 1.32 -2.11
CA GLN A 454 25.65 0.30 -2.84
C GLN A 454 26.50 0.88 -3.98
N HIS A 455 26.11 2.03 -4.55
CA HIS A 455 26.91 2.72 -5.55
C HIS A 455 28.07 3.52 -4.95
N ASP A 456 27.91 4.09 -3.76
CA ASP A 456 28.99 4.83 -3.09
C ASP A 456 30.10 3.90 -2.55
N GLU A 457 29.79 2.66 -2.14
CA GLU A 457 30.82 1.68 -1.74
C GLU A 457 31.58 1.06 -2.92
N ALA A 458 31.06 1.19 -4.15
CA ALA A 458 31.73 0.73 -5.37
C ALA A 458 32.63 1.80 -6.03
N VAL A 459 32.61 3.04 -5.52
CA VAL A 459 33.41 4.18 -6.02
C VAL A 459 34.36 4.71 -4.93
N GLY A 460 34.48 4.02 -3.79
CA GLY A 460 35.42 4.34 -2.70
C GLY A 460 36.79 3.70 -2.86
#